data_AF-A0A7R9SZR4-F1
#
_entry.id   AF-A0A7R9SZR4-F1
#
_cell.length_a   1.000
_cell.length_b   1.000
_cell.length_c   1.000
_cell.angle_alpha   90.00
_cell.angle_beta   90.00
_cell.angle_gamma   90.00
#
_symmetry.space_group_name_H-M   'P 1'
#
loop_
_entity.id
_entity.type
_entity.pdbx_description
1 polymer ?
#
loop_
_entity_poly.entity_id
_entity_poly.type
_entity_poly.pdbx_seq_one_letter_code
_entity_poly.pdbx_strand_id
1 'polypeptide(L)'
;GQIGYGGIVNCVAVEFDTFHDAHSRDPYHNHVAVMTRGAKAPALATHDAAIGTSVTVPNLSDGERHVVRVVYDPDFVPEDASHKSFRGGAYLLDLMRDYKHGLGTMKVFIDDLADPVLTVPINLAAFMDLDNGRAWVGFTAATGRSMQNHDVQSFSFRERVGGGFVPGVAVA
;
A
#
# COMPACT_ATOMS: atom_id res chain seq x y z
N GLY A 1 4.41 12.37 12.06
CA GLY A 1 4.04 13.21 10.89
C GLY A 1 3.55 12.26 9.81
N GLN A 2 2.64 12.68 8.91
CA GLN A 2 1.84 11.86 7.97
C GLN A 2 2.65 11.06 6.90
N ILE A 3 3.82 10.54 7.28
CA ILE A 3 4.81 9.75 6.52
C ILE A 3 5.06 10.31 5.12
N GLY A 4 5.02 11.64 5.01
CA GLY A 4 5.31 12.38 3.79
C GLY A 4 4.26 12.27 2.67
N TYR A 5 3.22 11.44 2.79
CA TYR A 5 2.12 11.36 1.81
C TYR A 5 0.85 12.10 2.25
N GLY A 6 0.73 12.46 3.53
CA GLY A 6 -0.44 13.20 4.01
C GLY A 6 -0.69 14.48 3.23
N GLY A 7 -1.93 14.70 2.81
CA GLY A 7 -2.32 15.83 1.98
C GLY A 7 -2.26 15.58 0.47
N ILE A 8 -1.56 14.53 -0.01
CA ILE A 8 -1.58 14.15 -1.42
C ILE A 8 -2.98 13.67 -1.78
N VAL A 9 -3.59 14.30 -2.78
CA VAL A 9 -4.89 13.90 -3.35
C VAL A 9 -4.65 12.90 -4.47
N ASN A 10 -5.62 12.02 -4.73
CA ASN A 10 -5.56 11.04 -5.81
C ASN A 10 -4.37 10.07 -5.70
N CYS A 11 -4.24 9.43 -4.54
CA CYS A 11 -3.17 8.47 -4.31
C CYS A 11 -3.63 7.22 -3.54
N VAL A 12 -2.83 6.17 -3.72
CA VAL A 12 -2.80 4.97 -2.89
C VAL A 12 -1.37 4.86 -2.37
N ALA A 13 -1.21 4.68 -1.06
CA ALA A 13 0.08 4.48 -0.43
C ALA A 13 0.17 3.07 0.16
N VAL A 14 1.35 2.45 0.04
CA VAL A 14 1.72 1.29 0.84
C VAL A 14 2.69 1.79 1.90
N GLU A 15 2.25 1.81 3.14
CA GLU A 15 2.98 2.33 4.28
C GLU A 15 3.76 1.21 4.97
N PHE A 16 5.01 1.49 5.32
CA PHE A 16 5.86 0.65 6.17
C PHE A 16 6.18 1.47 7.41
N ASP A 17 5.33 1.35 8.43
CA ASP A 17 5.43 2.19 9.62
C ASP A 17 6.16 1.45 10.74
N THR A 18 7.16 2.12 11.27
CA THR A 18 8.02 1.61 12.35
C THR A 18 7.79 2.31 13.68
N PHE A 19 6.84 3.25 13.73
CA PHE A 19 6.53 4.03 14.92
C PHE A 19 5.06 3.91 15.29
N HIS A 20 4.77 3.75 16.58
CA HIS A 20 3.39 3.73 17.06
C HIS A 20 2.94 5.15 17.46
N ASP A 21 1.95 5.70 16.74
CA ASP A 21 1.20 6.88 17.15
C ASP A 21 -0.25 6.53 17.52
N ALA A 22 -0.54 6.54 18.82
CA ALA A 22 -1.88 6.26 19.34
C ALA A 22 -2.95 7.22 18.80
N HIS A 23 -2.59 8.47 18.45
CA HIS A 23 -3.55 9.43 17.89
C HIS A 23 -3.94 9.07 16.45
N SER A 24 -3.03 8.42 15.72
CA SER A 24 -3.26 7.91 14.37
C SER A 24 -3.96 6.55 14.37
N ARG A 25 -4.14 5.93 15.54
CA ARG A 25 -4.69 4.58 15.76
C ARG A 25 -3.82 3.47 15.19
N ASP A 26 -2.52 3.67 15.21
CA ASP A 26 -1.57 2.71 14.70
C ASP A 26 -1.58 1.42 15.52
N PRO A 27 -1.33 0.27 14.90
CA PRO A 27 -0.88 -0.90 15.62
C PRO A 27 0.35 -0.60 16.49
N TYR A 28 0.46 -1.28 17.62
CA TYR A 28 1.58 -1.06 18.55
C TYR A 28 2.94 -1.48 17.99
N HIS A 29 2.96 -2.53 17.16
CA HIS A 29 4.17 -3.04 16.53
C HIS A 29 4.42 -2.38 15.16
N ASN A 30 5.62 -2.57 14.61
CA ASN A 30 5.85 -2.29 13.19
C ASN A 30 4.76 -2.95 12.36
N HIS A 31 4.30 -2.25 11.31
CA HIS A 31 3.20 -2.73 10.50
C HIS A 31 3.33 -2.23 9.07
N VAL A 32 2.58 -2.90 8.20
CA VAL A 32 2.37 -2.48 6.82
C VAL A 32 0.88 -2.22 6.61
N ALA A 33 0.56 -1.14 5.89
CA ALA A 33 -0.82 -0.79 5.57
C ALA A 33 -0.96 -0.34 4.12
N VAL A 34 -2.13 -0.59 3.53
CA VAL A 34 -2.52 0.04 2.26
C VAL A 34 -3.53 1.14 2.60
N MET A 35 -3.19 2.36 2.19
CA MET A 35 -3.88 3.60 2.55
C MET A 35 -4.44 4.25 1.30
N THR A 36 -5.71 4.67 1.32
CA THR A 36 -6.27 5.53 0.28
C THR A 36 -7.54 6.20 0.76
N ARG A 37 -7.80 7.41 0.23
CA ARG A 37 -9.08 8.11 0.43
C ARG A 37 -9.82 8.35 -0.90
N GLY A 38 -9.46 7.57 -1.92
CA GLY A 38 -9.95 7.72 -3.27
C GLY A 38 -9.39 8.96 -3.98
N ALA A 39 -9.93 9.24 -5.17
CA ALA A 39 -9.37 10.23 -6.08
C ALA A 39 -9.48 11.69 -5.58
N LYS A 40 -10.44 11.99 -4.70
CA LYS A 40 -10.86 13.37 -4.40
C LYS A 40 -10.45 13.87 -3.02
N ALA A 41 -10.18 12.97 -2.08
CA ALA A 41 -9.84 13.35 -0.72
C ALA A 41 -8.33 13.28 -0.51
N PRO A 42 -7.75 14.20 0.29
CA PRO A 42 -6.33 14.15 0.62
C PRO A 42 -6.03 12.92 1.48
N ALA A 43 -4.94 12.21 1.20
CA ALA A 43 -4.52 11.07 2.00
C ALA A 43 -4.25 11.44 3.45
N LEU A 44 -4.47 10.48 4.34
CA LEU A 44 -4.22 10.57 5.76
C LEU A 44 -3.46 9.32 6.21
N ALA A 45 -2.48 9.51 7.09
CA ALA A 45 -1.74 8.43 7.74
C ALA A 45 -2.43 7.88 9.00
N THR A 46 -3.63 8.36 9.31
CA THR A 46 -4.42 7.69 10.35
C THR A 46 -4.95 6.37 9.82
N HIS A 47 -4.87 5.33 10.65
CA HIS A 47 -5.37 4.00 10.37
C HIS A 47 -6.88 3.92 10.16
N ASP A 48 -7.63 4.99 10.41
CA ASP A 48 -9.02 5.14 9.97
C ASP A 48 -9.18 5.17 8.44
N ALA A 49 -8.12 5.53 7.70
CA ALA A 49 -8.08 5.54 6.24
C ALA A 49 -7.43 4.28 5.63
N ALA A 50 -7.02 3.32 6.47
CA ALA A 50 -6.44 2.07 6.01
C ALA A 50 -7.52 1.18 5.39
N ILE A 51 -7.27 0.69 4.17
CA ILE A 51 -8.10 -0.33 3.52
C ILE A 51 -7.59 -1.75 3.78
N GLY A 52 -6.44 -1.88 4.44
CA GLY A 52 -5.96 -3.13 5.03
C GLY A 52 -4.63 -2.90 5.77
N THR A 53 -4.44 -3.61 6.88
CA THR A 53 -3.27 -3.48 7.76
C THR A 53 -2.79 -4.87 8.19
N SER A 54 -1.46 -5.05 8.28
CA SER A 54 -0.84 -6.27 8.81
C SER A 54 0.28 -5.93 9.79
N VAL A 55 0.26 -6.61 10.93
CA VAL A 55 1.33 -6.62 11.95
C VAL A 55 2.21 -7.86 11.85
N THR A 56 1.91 -8.75 10.89
CA THR A 56 2.70 -9.97 10.64
C THR A 56 3.84 -9.61 9.70
N VAL A 57 4.75 -8.77 10.19
CA VAL A 57 5.92 -8.26 9.48
C VAL A 57 7.17 -8.53 10.33
N PRO A 58 8.37 -8.62 9.72
CA PRO A 58 9.62 -8.59 10.45
C PRO A 58 9.78 -7.27 11.22
N ASN A 59 10.80 -7.21 12.09
CA ASN A 59 11.17 -5.95 12.72
C ASN A 59 11.81 -5.02 11.68
N LEU A 60 11.02 -4.10 11.12
CA LEU A 60 11.46 -3.13 10.10
C LEU A 60 12.40 -2.05 10.63
N SER A 61 12.60 -2.00 11.95
CA SER A 61 13.45 -1.03 12.64
C SER A 61 14.75 -1.63 13.19
N ASP A 62 15.17 -2.80 12.71
CA ASP A 62 16.36 -3.51 13.17
C ASP A 62 17.68 -2.99 12.58
N GLY A 63 17.63 -2.17 11.52
CA GLY A 63 18.79 -1.65 10.82
C GLY A 63 19.31 -2.57 9.70
N GLU A 64 18.65 -3.70 9.47
CA GLU A 64 18.95 -4.62 8.38
C GLU A 64 18.26 -4.19 7.08
N ARG A 65 18.74 -4.73 5.97
CA ARG A 65 18.12 -4.51 4.67
C ARG A 65 16.89 -5.40 4.52
N HIS A 66 15.72 -4.78 4.32
CA HIS A 66 14.51 -5.48 3.89
C HIS A 66 14.29 -5.41 2.39
N VAL A 67 13.70 -6.47 1.83
CA VAL A 67 13.31 -6.52 0.42
C VAL A 67 11.79 -6.54 0.31
N VAL A 68 11.24 -5.57 -0.42
CA VAL A 68 9.79 -5.43 -0.60
C VAL A 68 9.41 -5.74 -2.04
N ARG A 69 8.29 -6.47 -2.20
CA ARG A 69 7.61 -6.59 -3.49
C ARG A 69 6.13 -6.25 -3.31
N VAL A 70 5.65 -5.33 -4.13
CA VAL A 70 4.21 -5.01 -4.23
C VAL A 70 3.71 -5.52 -5.58
N VAL A 71 2.61 -6.27 -5.57
CA VAL A 71 1.97 -6.82 -6.77
C VAL A 71 0.52 -6.38 -6.78
N TYR A 72 0.09 -5.79 -7.89
CA TYR A 72 -1.32 -5.51 -8.15
C TYR A 72 -1.82 -6.41 -9.28
N ASP A 73 -2.89 -7.16 -9.03
CA ASP A 73 -3.65 -7.85 -10.07
C ASP A 73 -4.99 -7.14 -10.24
N PRO A 74 -5.34 -6.63 -11.43
CA PRO A 74 -6.63 -5.98 -11.66
C PRO A 74 -7.81 -6.95 -11.59
N ASP A 75 -7.57 -8.26 -11.71
CA ASP A 75 -8.59 -9.29 -11.69
C ASP A 75 -8.59 -10.00 -10.34
N PHE A 76 -9.67 -9.82 -9.57
CA PHE A 76 -9.82 -10.53 -8.30
C PHE A 76 -10.02 -12.03 -8.52
N VAL A 77 -9.21 -12.82 -7.81
CA VAL A 77 -9.34 -14.28 -7.76
C VAL A 77 -9.78 -14.73 -6.36
N PRO A 78 -10.78 -15.63 -6.21
CA PRO A 78 -11.29 -16.05 -4.91
C PRO A 78 -10.26 -16.66 -3.96
N GLU A 79 -9.19 -17.25 -4.51
CA GLU A 79 -8.08 -17.83 -3.74
C GLU A 79 -7.38 -16.76 -2.88
N ASP A 80 -7.31 -15.52 -3.36
CA ASP A 80 -6.71 -14.42 -2.60
C ASP A 80 -7.53 -14.10 -1.34
N ALA A 81 -8.85 -14.17 -1.44
CA ALA A 81 -9.77 -13.95 -0.32
C ALA A 81 -9.60 -15.00 0.79
N SER A 82 -9.16 -16.20 0.42
CA SER A 82 -8.98 -17.33 1.32
C SER A 82 -7.59 -17.35 1.96
N HIS A 83 -6.66 -16.51 1.50
CA HIS A 83 -5.30 -16.48 2.00
C HIS A 83 -5.21 -15.79 3.38
N LYS A 84 -4.34 -16.28 4.27
CA LYS A 84 -4.16 -15.78 5.65
C LYS A 84 -3.79 -14.29 5.76
N SER A 85 -3.23 -13.72 4.70
CA SER A 85 -2.84 -12.30 4.61
C SER A 85 -3.98 -11.37 4.17
N PHE A 86 -5.13 -11.93 3.76
CA PHE A 86 -6.24 -11.13 3.26
C PHE A 86 -6.83 -10.26 4.38
N ARG A 87 -6.91 -8.95 4.14
CA ARG A 87 -7.41 -7.95 5.07
C ARG A 87 -8.30 -6.97 4.33
N GLY A 88 -9.51 -6.75 4.85
CA GLY A 88 -10.39 -5.66 4.45
C GLY A 88 -10.55 -4.69 5.61
N GLY A 89 -10.08 -3.45 5.45
CA GLY A 89 -10.26 -2.36 6.42
C GLY A 89 -11.68 -1.78 6.32
N ALA A 90 -12.18 -1.20 7.41
CA ALA A 90 -13.53 -0.62 7.44
C ALA A 90 -13.72 0.48 6.38
N TYR A 91 -12.66 1.26 6.11
CA TYR A 91 -12.70 2.33 5.12
C TYR A 91 -12.94 1.85 3.68
N LEU A 92 -12.60 0.60 3.39
CA LEU A 92 -12.91 0.00 2.09
C LEU A 92 -14.43 -0.03 1.84
N LEU A 93 -15.23 -0.27 2.87
CA LEU A 93 -16.69 -0.28 2.73
C LEU A 93 -17.24 1.10 2.36
N ASP A 94 -16.62 2.17 2.84
CA ASP A 94 -16.99 3.54 2.49
C ASP A 94 -16.62 3.87 1.04
N LEU A 95 -15.47 3.40 0.55
CA LEU A 95 -15.08 3.53 -0.86
C LEU A 95 -16.00 2.72 -1.80
N MET A 96 -16.56 1.61 -1.31
CA MET A 96 -17.35 0.69 -2.09
C MET A 96 -18.87 0.96 -2.09
N ARG A 97 -19.34 1.97 -1.37
CA ARG A 97 -20.80 2.20 -1.13
C ARG A 97 -21.67 2.24 -2.38
N ASP A 98 -21.14 2.71 -3.50
CA ASP A 98 -21.83 2.80 -4.81
C ASP A 98 -21.08 2.06 -5.93
N TYR A 99 -20.19 1.13 -5.55
CA TYR A 99 -19.25 0.50 -6.46
C TYR A 99 -19.87 -0.66 -7.25
N LYS A 100 -19.74 -0.63 -8.58
CA LYS A 100 -20.35 -1.59 -9.51
C LYS A 100 -19.35 -2.37 -10.38
N HIS A 101 -18.05 -2.18 -10.15
CA HIS A 101 -17.01 -2.83 -10.95
C HIS A 101 -16.42 -4.03 -10.19
N GLY A 102 -15.67 -4.88 -10.88
CA GLY A 102 -14.91 -5.96 -10.23
C GLY A 102 -13.72 -5.40 -9.46
N LEU A 103 -13.43 -5.99 -8.31
CA LEU A 103 -12.20 -5.69 -7.56
C LEU A 103 -11.00 -6.34 -8.24
N GLY A 104 -9.81 -5.83 -7.92
CA GLY A 104 -8.55 -6.55 -8.03
C GLY A 104 -7.97 -6.84 -6.64
N THR A 105 -6.70 -7.23 -6.58
CA THR A 105 -5.97 -7.40 -5.31
C THR A 105 -4.60 -6.73 -5.36
N MET A 106 -4.22 -6.09 -4.25
CA MET A 106 -2.86 -5.63 -3.99
C MET A 106 -2.22 -6.52 -2.92
N LYS A 107 -1.06 -7.07 -3.22
CA LYS A 107 -0.29 -7.97 -2.36
C LYS A 107 1.04 -7.32 -2.01
N VAL A 108 1.39 -7.33 -0.74
CA VAL A 108 2.68 -6.84 -0.23
C VAL A 108 3.44 -8.02 0.36
N PHE A 109 4.69 -8.17 -0.08
CA PHE A 109 5.64 -9.18 0.37
C PHE A 109 6.84 -8.47 0.99
N ILE A 110 7.38 -9.04 2.07
CA ILE A 110 8.57 -8.54 2.75
C ILE A 110 9.53 -9.72 3.00
N ASP A 111 10.80 -9.53 2.66
CA ASP A 111 11.94 -10.43 2.84
C ASP A 111 11.91 -11.76 2.08
N ASP A 112 11.21 -12.79 2.56
CA ASP A 112 11.25 -14.12 1.93
C ASP A 112 10.63 -14.14 0.52
N LEU A 113 9.75 -13.18 0.24
CA LEU A 113 8.97 -13.01 -0.98
C LEU A 113 8.17 -14.24 -1.43
N ALA A 114 7.97 -15.22 -0.55
CA ALA A 114 7.22 -16.44 -0.84
C ALA A 114 5.73 -16.24 -0.54
N ASP A 115 5.43 -15.76 0.68
CA ASP A 115 4.07 -15.48 1.14
C ASP A 115 3.86 -13.96 1.28
N PRO A 116 2.71 -13.41 0.87
CA PRO A 116 2.39 -12.02 1.15
C PRO A 116 2.16 -11.81 2.65
N VAL A 117 2.68 -10.72 3.19
CA VAL A 117 2.39 -10.27 4.57
C VAL A 117 1.06 -9.53 4.65
N LEU A 118 0.58 -8.99 3.52
CA LEU A 118 -0.70 -8.29 3.40
C LEU A 118 -1.29 -8.49 2.00
N THR A 119 -2.59 -8.78 1.93
CA THR A 119 -3.37 -8.79 0.69
C THR A 119 -4.64 -7.98 0.90
N VAL A 120 -4.87 -7.00 0.04
CA VAL A 120 -5.99 -6.07 0.15
C VAL A 120 -6.79 -6.08 -1.14
N PRO A 121 -8.12 -6.23 -1.09
CA PRO A 121 -8.96 -6.04 -2.25
C PRO A 121 -9.05 -4.55 -2.61
N ILE A 122 -8.67 -4.21 -3.84
CA ILE A 122 -8.67 -2.82 -4.32
C ILE A 122 -8.84 -2.81 -5.84
N ASN A 123 -9.51 -1.79 -6.37
CA ASN A 123 -9.47 -1.46 -7.79
C ASN A 123 -8.87 -0.07 -7.98
N LEU A 124 -7.64 -0.01 -8.51
CA LEU A 124 -6.93 1.26 -8.72
C LEU A 124 -7.65 2.16 -9.72
N ALA A 125 -8.21 1.61 -10.80
CA ALA A 125 -8.93 2.39 -11.81
C ALA A 125 -10.26 2.98 -11.28
N ALA A 126 -10.80 2.42 -10.21
CA ALA A 126 -12.00 2.94 -9.56
C ALA A 126 -11.70 4.00 -8.49
N PHE A 127 -10.56 3.86 -7.80
CA PHE A 127 -10.23 4.71 -6.65
C PHE A 127 -9.23 5.81 -6.98
N MET A 128 -8.61 5.78 -8.16
CA MET A 128 -7.74 6.84 -8.66
C MET A 128 -8.26 7.41 -9.98
N ASP A 129 -8.07 8.71 -10.17
CA ASP A 129 -8.22 9.39 -11.45
C ASP A 129 -6.91 9.25 -12.23
N LEU A 130 -6.86 8.24 -13.10
CA LEU A 130 -5.65 7.86 -13.83
C LEU A 130 -5.55 8.64 -15.15
N ASP A 131 -4.37 9.17 -15.47
CA ASP A 131 -4.11 9.84 -16.74
C ASP A 131 -3.85 8.81 -17.84
N ASN A 132 -4.91 8.43 -18.56
CA ASN A 132 -4.87 7.40 -19.61
C ASN A 132 -4.31 6.07 -19.08
N GLY A 133 -4.75 5.67 -17.89
CA GLY A 133 -4.29 4.47 -17.21
C GLY A 133 -2.93 4.60 -16.51
N ARG A 134 -2.34 5.80 -16.48
CA ARG A 134 -1.04 6.06 -15.86
C ARG A 134 -1.18 6.78 -14.52
N ALA A 135 -0.21 6.54 -13.64
CA ALA A 135 -0.01 7.25 -12.39
C ALA A 135 1.48 7.44 -12.13
N TRP A 136 1.82 8.38 -11.25
CA TRP A 136 3.17 8.49 -10.71
C TRP A 136 3.38 7.40 -9.66
N VAL A 137 4.57 6.81 -9.65
CA VAL A 137 4.99 5.81 -8.65
C VAL A 137 6.32 6.26 -8.08
N GLY A 138 6.41 6.34 -6.76
CA GLY A 138 7.59 6.81 -6.07
C GLY A 138 7.55 6.50 -4.58
N PHE A 139 8.42 7.16 -3.83
CA PHE A 139 8.60 6.97 -2.40
C PHE A 139 8.47 8.31 -1.68
N THR A 140 8.03 8.23 -0.44
CA THR A 140 8.07 9.35 0.49
C THR A 140 8.34 8.79 1.88
N ALA A 141 8.89 9.63 2.75
CA ALA A 141 9.25 9.24 4.10
C ALA A 141 9.19 10.46 5.02
N ALA A 142 9.07 10.23 6.32
CA ALA A 142 9.19 11.28 7.32
C ALA A 142 9.84 10.74 8.59
N THR A 143 10.56 11.61 9.27
CA THR A 143 10.97 11.42 10.67
C THR A 143 10.07 12.25 11.60
N GLY A 144 10.24 12.09 12.90
CA GLY A 144 9.47 12.85 13.88
C GLY A 144 10.06 12.76 15.27
N ARG A 145 9.25 12.34 16.24
CA ARG A 145 9.68 12.18 17.65
C ARG A 145 10.77 11.12 17.81
N SER A 146 10.76 10.12 16.93
CA SER A 146 11.88 9.20 16.69
C SER A 146 12.47 9.47 15.31
N MET A 147 13.74 9.09 15.12
CA MET A 147 14.50 9.33 13.89
C MET A 147 15.13 8.02 13.42
N GLN A 148 15.16 7.85 12.10
CA GLN A 148 15.79 6.73 11.40
C GLN A 148 16.16 7.21 9.99
N ASN A 149 17.11 6.52 9.34
CA ASN A 149 17.37 6.73 7.92
C ASN A 149 16.31 6.01 7.09
N HIS A 150 15.99 6.58 5.93
CA HIS A 150 15.05 6.01 4.96
C HIS A 150 15.75 5.85 3.61
N ASP A 151 16.48 4.74 3.44
CA ASP A 151 17.34 4.53 2.28
C ASP A 151 16.72 3.54 1.27
N VAL A 152 16.43 4.02 0.06
CA VAL A 152 16.03 3.16 -1.07
C VAL A 152 17.28 2.78 -1.87
N GLN A 153 17.80 1.57 -1.64
CA GLN A 153 19.04 1.12 -2.29
C GLN A 153 18.84 0.66 -3.74
N SER A 154 17.64 0.19 -4.08
CA SER A 154 17.31 -0.29 -5.42
C SER A 154 15.82 -0.25 -5.63
N PHE A 155 15.38 0.11 -6.84
CA PHE A 155 13.98 0.11 -7.21
C PHE A 155 13.79 -0.39 -8.64
N SER A 156 12.77 -1.22 -8.85
CA SER A 156 12.34 -1.65 -10.17
C SER A 156 10.82 -1.68 -10.23
N PHE A 157 10.27 -1.17 -11.33
CA PHE A 157 8.83 -1.18 -11.60
C PHE A 157 8.55 -1.86 -12.94
N ARG A 158 7.53 -2.71 -12.98
CA ARG A 158 7.11 -3.46 -14.16
C ARG A 158 5.59 -3.49 -14.20
N GLU A 159 5.05 -3.38 -15.40
CA GLU A 159 3.62 -3.49 -15.65
C GLU A 159 3.35 -4.68 -16.58
N ARG A 160 2.17 -5.29 -16.45
CA ARG A 160 1.75 -6.38 -17.34
C ARG A 160 0.86 -5.81 -18.44
N VAL A 161 1.33 -5.87 -19.68
CA VAL A 161 0.57 -5.42 -20.87
C VAL A 161 0.37 -6.62 -21.78
N GLY A 162 -0.88 -6.94 -22.12
CA GLY A 162 -1.21 -8.00 -23.09
C GLY A 162 -0.69 -9.41 -22.73
N GLY A 163 -0.56 -9.73 -21.44
CA GLY A 163 -0.10 -11.04 -20.96
C GLY A 163 1.43 -11.17 -20.78
N GLY A 164 2.21 -10.16 -21.12
CA GLY A 164 3.66 -10.08 -20.85
C GLY A 164 4.04 -8.94 -19.91
N PHE A 165 5.23 -9.00 -19.30
CA PHE A 165 5.76 -7.89 -18.49
C PHE A 165 6.59 -6.93 -19.37
N VAL A 166 6.32 -5.63 -19.26
CA VAL A 166 7.15 -4.58 -19.86
C VAL A 166 7.77 -3.71 -18.75
N PRO A 167 8.99 -3.17 -18.94
CA PRO A 167 9.55 -2.19 -18.03
C PRO A 167 8.61 -0.98 -17.96
N GLY A 168 8.16 -0.61 -16.75
CA GLY A 168 7.36 0.59 -16.57
C GLY A 168 8.25 1.81 -16.30
N VAL A 169 7.74 3.00 -16.62
CA VAL A 169 8.41 4.27 -16.29
C VAL A 169 7.92 4.73 -14.91
N ALA A 170 8.75 4.56 -13.90
CA ALA A 170 8.56 5.23 -12.62
C ALA A 170 9.42 6.49 -12.59
N VAL A 171 8.92 7.54 -11.93
CA VAL A 171 9.60 8.83 -11.88
C VAL A 171 9.82 9.18 -10.41
N ALA A 172 11.09 9.39 -10.05
CA ALA A 172 11.52 9.77 -8.73
C ALA A 172 11.46 11.29 -8.54
#